data_AF-A0A248KK66-F1
#
_entry.id   AF-A0A248KK66-F1
#
_cell.length_a   1.000
_cell.length_b   1.000
_cell.length_c   1.000
_cell.angle_alpha   90.00
_cell.angle_beta   90.00
_cell.angle_gamma   90.00
#
_symmetry.space_group_name_H-M   'P 1'
#
loop_
_entity.id
_entity.type
_entity.pdbx_description
1 polymer ?
#
loop_
_entity_poly.entity_id
_entity_poly.type
_entity_poly.pdbx_seq_one_letter_code
_entity_poly.pdbx_strand_id
1 'polypeptide(L)'
;MAYKDFYHLLLESFSQPVELFTGSRNVPFTLYAEEAKLFVRNGKDNISRIVPKEVAAFVERFEESESLLAKDYQDVTFKASYLLAAMKHITVKNTPNPDNK
;
A
#
# COMPACT_ATOMS: atom_id res chain seq x y z
N MET A 1 -11.80 -5.91 7.23
CA MET A 1 -11.61 -6.24 5.80
C MET A 1 -10.88 -7.58 5.77
N ALA A 2 -11.34 -8.65 5.10
CA ALA A 2 -10.62 -9.92 5.23
C ALA A 2 -9.21 -9.78 4.62
N TYR A 3 -8.18 -10.35 5.25
CA TYR A 3 -6.77 -10.15 4.84
C TYR A 3 -6.52 -10.52 3.37
N LYS A 4 -7.22 -11.56 2.87
CA LYS A 4 -7.13 -11.96 1.47
C LYS A 4 -7.66 -10.85 0.58
N ASP A 5 -8.74 -10.20 0.97
CA ASP A 5 -9.40 -9.18 0.16
C ASP A 5 -8.47 -7.99 -0.06
N PHE A 6 -7.72 -7.56 0.97
CA PHE A 6 -6.83 -6.41 0.80
C PHE A 6 -5.62 -6.71 -0.09
N TYR A 7 -4.97 -7.89 0.04
CA TYR A 7 -3.87 -8.24 -0.86
C TYR A 7 -4.34 -8.38 -2.32
N HIS A 8 -5.50 -9.01 -2.56
CA HIS A 8 -6.07 -9.10 -3.92
C HIS A 8 -6.45 -7.71 -4.46
N LEU A 9 -7.03 -6.85 -3.62
CA LEU A 9 -7.34 -5.47 -3.99
C LEU A 9 -6.08 -4.68 -4.40
N LEU A 10 -4.95 -4.89 -3.71
CA LEU A 10 -3.66 -4.31 -4.12
C LEU A 10 -3.23 -4.87 -5.49
N LEU A 11 -3.33 -6.18 -5.72
CA LEU A 11 -2.99 -6.77 -7.03
C LEU A 11 -3.82 -6.19 -8.17
N GLU A 12 -5.14 -6.02 -7.95
CA GLU A 12 -6.04 -5.46 -8.96
C GLU A 12 -5.77 -3.97 -9.19
N SER A 13 -5.68 -3.19 -8.11
CA SER A 13 -5.48 -1.74 -8.16
C SER A 13 -4.14 -1.34 -8.78
N PHE A 14 -3.13 -2.19 -8.62
CA PHE A 14 -1.76 -1.96 -9.11
C PHE A 14 -1.37 -2.93 -10.25
N SER A 15 -2.36 -3.46 -10.98
CA SER A 15 -2.13 -4.28 -12.19
C SER A 15 -1.33 -3.56 -13.29
N GLN A 16 -1.31 -2.23 -13.25
CA GLN A 16 -0.37 -1.38 -13.97
C GLN A 16 0.52 -0.64 -12.97
N PRO A 17 1.76 -0.28 -13.34
CA PRO A 17 2.62 0.51 -12.48
C PRO A 17 2.02 1.86 -12.13
N VAL A 18 1.95 2.16 -10.83
CA VAL A 18 1.46 3.44 -10.31
C VAL A 18 2.56 4.12 -9.51
N GLU A 19 2.87 5.35 -9.86
CA GLU A 19 3.75 6.20 -9.05
C GLU A 19 3.00 6.74 -7.84
N LEU A 20 3.59 6.55 -6.66
CA LEU A 20 3.06 6.94 -5.37
C LEU A 20 4.15 7.64 -4.54
N PHE A 21 3.72 8.29 -3.47
CA PHE A 21 4.61 9.02 -2.57
C PHE A 21 4.41 8.57 -1.13
N THR A 22 5.51 8.35 -0.42
CA THR A 22 5.47 8.03 1.02
C THR A 22 4.99 9.24 1.82
N GLY A 23 4.20 9.02 2.88
CA GLY A 23 3.54 10.10 3.62
C GLY A 23 4.50 11.19 4.16
N SER A 24 5.35 10.85 5.13
CA SER A 24 6.10 11.88 5.87
C SER A 24 7.29 12.50 5.12
N ARG A 25 7.86 11.79 4.15
CA ARG A 25 9.07 12.23 3.43
C ARG A 25 8.82 12.54 1.95
N ASN A 26 7.60 12.34 1.47
CA ASN A 26 7.21 12.52 0.07
C ASN A 26 8.17 11.86 -0.92
N VAL A 27 8.75 10.72 -0.54
CA VAL A 27 9.70 9.99 -1.39
C VAL A 27 8.90 9.21 -2.44
N PRO A 28 9.22 9.38 -3.74
CA PRO A 28 8.54 8.67 -4.81
C PRO A 28 8.92 7.19 -4.84
N PHE A 29 7.96 6.37 -5.24
CA PHE A 29 8.15 4.95 -5.52
C PHE A 29 7.08 4.48 -6.50
N THR A 30 7.33 3.35 -7.14
CA THR A 30 6.34 2.69 -8.02
C THR A 30 5.85 1.43 -7.36
N LEU A 31 4.53 1.27 -7.29
CA LEU A 31 3.86 0.04 -6.85
C LEU A 31 3.23 -0.63 -8.06
N TYR A 32 3.45 -1.93 -8.21
CA TYR A 32 2.94 -2.69 -9.34
C TYR A 32 2.77 -4.17 -9.00
N ALA A 33 1.86 -4.82 -9.70
CA ALA A 33 1.62 -6.24 -9.63
C ALA A 33 2.10 -6.92 -10.93
N GLU A 34 2.81 -8.03 -10.78
CA GLU A 34 3.32 -8.84 -11.88
C GLU A 34 3.24 -10.32 -11.46
N GLU A 35 2.73 -11.19 -12.34
CA GLU A 35 2.53 -12.62 -12.04
C GLU A 35 1.81 -12.90 -10.69
N ALA A 36 0.77 -12.13 -10.38
CA ALA A 36 0.03 -12.19 -9.10
C ALA A 36 0.89 -11.92 -7.84
N LYS A 37 2.02 -11.23 -8.01
CA LYS A 37 2.91 -10.81 -6.93
C LYS A 37 2.99 -9.29 -6.90
N LEU A 38 3.02 -8.72 -5.70
CA LEU A 38 3.13 -7.28 -5.50
C LEU A 38 4.59 -6.85 -5.32
N PHE A 39 4.99 -5.81 -6.03
CA PHE A 39 6.35 -5.29 -6.03
C PHE A 39 6.36 -3.78 -5.80
N VAL A 40 7.40 -3.33 -5.09
CA VAL A 40 7.73 -1.92 -4.97
C VAL A 40 9.10 -1.67 -5.59
N ARG A 41 9.19 -0.66 -6.46
CA ARG A 41 10.44 -0.07 -6.94
C ARG A 41 10.61 1.28 -6.25
N ASN A 42 11.64 1.42 -5.41
CA ASN A 42 11.88 2.69 -4.71
C ASN A 42 12.61 3.71 -5.62
N GLY A 43 12.73 4.96 -5.16
CA GLY A 43 13.44 6.02 -5.90
C GLY A 43 14.95 5.81 -6.11
N LYS A 44 15.51 4.68 -5.65
CA LYS A 44 16.88 4.22 -5.97
C LYS A 44 16.87 3.00 -6.90
N ASP A 45 15.75 2.75 -7.56
CA ASP A 45 15.51 1.60 -8.44
C ASP A 45 15.66 0.22 -7.79
N ASN A 46 15.66 0.14 -6.45
CA ASN A 46 15.64 -1.15 -5.78
C ASN A 46 14.23 -1.71 -5.81
N ILE A 47 14.12 -2.94 -6.30
CA ILE A 47 12.87 -3.70 -6.35
C ILE A 47 12.82 -4.60 -5.12
N SER A 48 11.68 -4.57 -4.41
CA SER A 48 11.41 -5.53 -3.36
C SER A 48 9.99 -6.06 -3.47
N ARG A 49 9.81 -7.34 -3.14
CA ARG A 49 8.51 -7.99 -3.13
C ARG A 49 7.79 -7.69 -1.81
N ILE A 50 6.51 -7.41 -1.90
CA ILE A 50 5.58 -7.37 -0.75
C ILE A 50 4.85 -8.71 -0.74
N VAL A 51 4.97 -9.47 0.34
CA VAL A 51 4.32 -10.78 0.44
C VAL A 51 2.96 -10.69 1.15
N PRO A 52 2.01 -11.60 0.85
CA PRO A 52 0.68 -11.59 1.48
C PRO A 52 0.71 -11.57 3.01
N LYS A 53 1.69 -12.26 3.63
CA LYS A 53 1.86 -12.30 5.08
C LYS A 53 2.20 -10.92 5.68
N GLU A 54 3.05 -10.14 5.01
CA GLU A 54 3.38 -8.78 5.46
C GLU A 54 2.15 -7.87 5.37
N VAL A 55 1.35 -8.03 4.32
CA VAL A 55 0.11 -7.26 4.13
C VAL A 55 -0.94 -7.64 5.17
N ALA A 56 -1.10 -8.92 5.48
CA ALA A 56 -2.01 -9.38 6.52
C ALA A 56 -1.65 -8.78 7.89
N ALA A 57 -0.39 -8.90 8.30
CA ALA A 57 0.07 -8.35 9.58
C ALA A 57 -0.05 -6.81 9.65
N PHE A 58 0.17 -6.13 8.53
CA PHE A 58 -0.07 -4.69 8.43
C PHE A 58 -1.56 -4.35 8.61
N VAL A 59 -2.47 -5.05 7.93
CA VAL A 59 -3.92 -4.80 8.02
C VAL A 59 -4.43 -5.07 9.43
N GLU A 60 -4.03 -6.18 10.05
CA GLU A 60 -4.40 -6.49 11.44
C GLU A 60 -3.98 -5.36 12.38
N ARG A 61 -2.72 -4.91 12.29
CA ARG A 61 -2.24 -3.78 13.10
C ARG A 61 -2.95 -2.46 12.75
N PHE A 62 -3.30 -2.26 11.48
CA PHE A 62 -4.01 -1.06 11.05
C PHE A 62 -5.43 -1.04 11.61
N GLU A 63 -6.15 -2.16 11.62
CA GLU A 63 -7.47 -2.27 12.21
C GLU A 63 -7.45 -2.08 13.74
N GLU A 64 -6.37 -2.47 14.42
CA GLU A 64 -6.20 -2.26 15.87
C GLU A 64 -5.90 -0.81 16.25
N SER A 65 -5.14 -0.08 15.41
CA SER A 65 -4.56 1.22 15.79
C SER A 65 -5.08 2.41 14.98
N GLU A 66 -5.57 2.17 13.77
CA GLU A 66 -5.90 3.16 12.74
C GLU A 66 -4.77 4.16 12.45
N SER A 67 -3.52 3.81 12.78
CA SER A 67 -2.40 4.73 12.65
C SER A 67 -2.04 5.03 11.19
N LEU A 68 -1.72 6.29 10.91
CA LEU A 68 -1.16 6.71 9.63
C LEU A 68 0.36 6.88 9.67
N LEU A 69 1.00 6.47 10.77
CA LEU A 69 2.43 6.61 10.97
C LEU A 69 3.12 5.27 10.72
N ALA A 70 3.98 5.22 9.71
CA ALA A 70 4.71 4.00 9.35
C ALA A 70 5.55 3.40 10.49
N LYS A 71 5.97 4.22 11.47
CA LYS A 71 6.72 3.77 12.65
C LYS A 71 5.91 2.81 13.55
N ASP A 72 4.58 2.89 13.53
CA ASP A 72 3.71 2.10 14.40
C ASP A 72 3.49 0.65 13.88
N TYR A 73 4.11 0.33 12.75
CA TYR A 73 4.06 -0.96 12.07
C TYR A 73 5.44 -1.63 11.97
N GLN A 74 6.48 -1.05 12.57
CA GLN A 74 7.86 -1.52 12.41
C GLN A 74 8.09 -2.93 12.94
N ASP A 75 7.28 -3.37 13.88
CA ASP A 75 7.28 -4.72 14.44
C ASP A 75 6.62 -5.76 13.51
N VAL A 76 5.81 -5.33 12.54
CA VAL A 76 5.11 -6.21 11.59
C VAL A 76 5.66 -6.14 10.16
N THR A 77 6.10 -4.97 9.68
CA THR A 77 6.74 -4.84 8.36
C THR A 77 7.54 -3.55 8.20
N PHE A 78 8.69 -3.63 7.51
CA PHE A 78 9.45 -2.46 7.07
C PHE A 78 8.84 -1.74 5.86
N LYS A 79 7.79 -2.31 5.25
CA LYS A 79 7.14 -1.76 4.04
C LYS A 79 5.88 -0.94 4.32
N ALA A 80 5.61 -0.66 5.61
CA ALA A 80 4.39 0.02 6.04
C ALA A 80 4.16 1.39 5.37
N SER A 81 5.23 2.16 5.14
CA SER A 81 5.12 3.45 4.46
C SER A 81 4.57 3.34 3.03
N TYR A 82 4.89 2.25 2.32
CA TYR A 82 4.36 1.98 0.97
C TYR A 82 2.90 1.50 1.05
N LEU A 83 2.58 0.63 2.02
CA LEU A 83 1.23 0.10 2.21
C LEU A 83 0.23 1.19 2.62
N LEU A 84 0.63 2.12 3.51
CA LEU A 84 -0.16 3.28 3.89
C LEU A 84 -0.46 4.19 2.68
N ALA A 85 0.55 4.44 1.84
CA ALA A 85 0.37 5.23 0.63
C ALA A 85 -0.55 4.54 -0.40
N ALA A 86 -0.41 3.22 -0.56
CA ALA A 86 -1.27 2.41 -1.42
C ALA A 86 -2.73 2.42 -0.95
N MET A 87 -2.95 2.24 0.35
CA MET A 87 -4.27 2.30 0.96
C MET A 87 -4.92 3.67 0.75
N LYS A 88 -4.19 4.76 1.03
CA LYS A 88 -4.65 6.13 0.78
C LYS A 88 -5.04 6.34 -0.69
N HIS A 89 -4.22 5.85 -1.62
CA HIS A 89 -4.50 5.95 -3.06
C HIS A 89 -5.82 5.26 -3.43
N ILE A 90 -6.02 4.03 -2.96
CA ILE A 90 -7.25 3.26 -3.21
C ILE A 90 -8.48 3.96 -2.59
N THR A 91 -8.37 4.43 -1.35
CA THR A 91 -9.46 5.16 -0.67
C THR A 91 -9.84 6.42 -1.44
N VAL A 92 -8.87 7.23 -1.88
CA VAL A 92 -9.13 8.44 -2.68
C VAL A 92 -9.78 8.08 -4.02
N LYS A 93 -9.27 7.07 -4.73
CA LYS A 93 -9.81 6.63 -6.01
C LYS A 93 -11.26 6.13 -5.90
N ASN A 94 -11.60 5.49 -4.79
CA ASN A 94 -12.93 4.92 -4.55
C ASN A 94 -13.90 5.89 -3.85
N THR A 95 -13.44 7.07 -3.43
CA THR A 95 -14.33 8.11 -2.90
C THR A 95 -14.97 8.83 -4.08
N PRO A 96 -16.31 8.77 -4.26
CA PRO A 96 -16.97 9.50 -5.32
C PRO A 96 -16.76 11.00 -5.09
N ASN A 97 -16.22 11.68 -6.10
CA ASN A 97 -15.99 13.11 -6.06
C ASN A 97 -17.37 13.82 -5.90
N PRO A 98 -17.62 14.60 -4.83
CA PRO A 98 -18.90 15.29 -4.67
C PRO A 98 -19.08 16.47 -5.65
N ASP A 99 -18.04 16.82 -6.43
CA ASP A 99 -18.02 18.02 -7.27
C ASP A 99 -18.54 17.84 -8.71
N ASN A 100 -19.21 16.72 -9.02
CA ASN A 100 -19.99 16.60 -10.25
C ASN A 100 -21.48 16.87 -9.93
N LYS A 101 -21.84 18.14 -9.75
CA LYS A 101 -23.23 18.59 -9.72
C LYS A 101 -23.42 19.82 -10.59
#